data_AF-A0A7S7ZJ20-F1
#
_entry.id   AF-A0A7S7ZJ20-F1
#
_cell.length_a   1.000
_cell.length_b   1.000
_cell.length_c   1.000
_cell.angle_alpha   90.00
_cell.angle_beta   90.00
_cell.angle_gamma   90.00
#
_symmetry.space_group_name_H-M   'P 1'
#
loop_
_entity.id
_entity.type
_entity.pdbx_description
1 polymer ?
#
loop_
_entity_poly.entity_id
_entity_poly.type
_entity_poly.pdbx_seq_one_letter_code
_entity_poly.pdbx_strand_id
1 'polypeptide(L)'
;MKAASGRSGLGRFVGNGEERKWSQPAASIWLQRGVLGLLAAGVVGGAVWLMMPASEGHVAQTELVKLAQANIDPDPPTSASDTSTAGIVGPDRMRISSQTWHRGGLGSKALVTFTVRNDNDFAVKDVEIVCAFARRDGSHLTDRSRVLADTVGMKSRKTFARVPVGFVNVNADQAKCSLVTARRA
;
A
#
# COMPACT_ATOMS: atom_id res chain seq x y z
N MET A 1 -56.49 12.84 -3.40
CA MET A 1 -55.67 12.57 -4.61
C MET A 1 -54.55 13.60 -4.67
N LYS A 2 -53.29 13.20 -4.44
CA LYS A 2 -52.08 13.81 -5.02
C LYS A 2 -50.85 13.00 -4.62
N ALA A 3 -50.28 12.33 -5.60
CA ALA A 3 -48.99 11.66 -5.55
C ALA A 3 -47.88 12.68 -5.86
N ALA A 4 -46.69 12.48 -5.27
CA ALA A 4 -45.45 12.96 -5.84
C ALA A 4 -44.30 12.07 -5.36
N SER A 5 -43.86 11.17 -6.24
CA SER A 5 -42.71 10.28 -6.06
C SER A 5 -41.42 11.06 -5.87
N GLY A 6 -40.64 10.67 -4.86
CA GLY A 6 -39.24 11.03 -4.72
C GLY A 6 -38.43 10.38 -5.85
N ARG A 7 -37.73 11.21 -6.63
CA ARG A 7 -36.85 10.76 -7.70
C ARG A 7 -35.46 10.52 -7.12
N SER A 8 -35.07 9.26 -7.04
CA SER A 8 -33.73 8.78 -6.72
C SER A 8 -32.70 9.41 -7.65
N GLY A 9 -31.75 10.16 -7.09
CA GLY A 9 -30.59 10.66 -7.81
C GLY A 9 -29.58 9.54 -8.04
N LEU A 10 -29.45 9.09 -9.29
CA LEU A 10 -28.32 8.29 -9.75
C LEU A 10 -27.04 9.11 -9.66
N GLY A 11 -26.09 8.69 -8.82
CA GLY A 11 -24.73 9.19 -8.84
C GLY A 11 -24.02 8.73 -10.12
N ARG A 12 -23.81 9.66 -11.06
CA ARG A 12 -22.92 9.49 -12.21
C ARG A 12 -21.47 9.41 -11.73
N PHE A 13 -20.83 8.27 -11.96
CA PHE A 13 -19.39 8.21 -12.21
C PHE A 13 -19.15 8.56 -13.68
N VAL A 14 -18.54 9.71 -13.95
CA VAL A 14 -17.93 10.04 -15.24
C VAL A 14 -16.64 10.78 -14.96
N GLY A 15 -15.53 10.21 -15.42
CA GLY A 15 -14.28 10.93 -15.60
C GLY A 15 -14.34 11.76 -16.87
N ASN A 16 -13.92 13.02 -16.76
CA ASN A 16 -13.26 13.84 -17.79
C ASN A 16 -12.72 15.06 -17.00
N GLY A 17 -11.47 15.47 -17.05
CA GLY A 17 -10.55 15.33 -18.16
C GLY A 17 -10.56 16.55 -19.08
N GLU A 18 -10.85 17.77 -18.60
CA GLU A 18 -10.40 18.98 -19.31
C GLU A 18 -10.41 20.27 -18.46
N GLU A 19 -9.41 21.09 -18.74
CA GLU A 19 -9.28 22.54 -18.50
C GLU A 19 -9.25 23.07 -17.06
N ARG A 20 -8.11 22.87 -16.38
CA ARG A 20 -7.63 23.90 -15.44
C ARG A 20 -6.93 24.99 -16.23
N LYS A 21 -7.64 26.10 -16.42
CA LYS A 21 -7.09 27.41 -16.80
C LYS A 21 -5.98 27.78 -15.80
N TRP A 22 -4.73 27.56 -16.19
CA TRP A 22 -3.55 27.92 -15.41
C TRP A 22 -3.36 29.42 -15.52
N SER A 23 -3.77 30.15 -14.48
CA SER A 23 -3.28 31.50 -14.23
C SER A 23 -1.77 31.43 -14.09
N GLN A 24 -1.04 32.01 -15.04
CA GLN A 24 0.40 32.23 -14.92
C GLN A 24 0.65 33.38 -13.94
N PRO A 25 1.40 33.18 -12.83
CA PRO A 25 2.11 34.29 -12.20
C PRO A 25 3.48 34.47 -12.88
N ALA A 26 3.72 35.70 -13.30
CA ALA A 26 4.98 36.20 -13.82
C ALA A 26 6.10 36.04 -12.78
N ALA A 27 6.87 34.96 -12.87
CA ALA A 27 8.04 34.72 -12.02
C ALA A 27 9.24 34.18 -12.82
N SER A 28 9.30 34.43 -14.12
CA SER A 28 10.32 33.89 -15.02
C SER A 28 11.52 34.81 -15.27
N ILE A 29 11.55 36.04 -14.74
CA ILE A 29 12.60 37.02 -15.08
C ILE A 29 13.74 37.08 -14.03
N TRP A 30 13.59 36.45 -12.86
CA TRP A 30 14.58 36.54 -11.78
C TRP A 30 15.52 35.33 -11.64
N LEU A 31 15.30 34.24 -12.39
CA LEU A 31 16.12 33.02 -12.28
C LEU A 31 17.25 32.91 -13.31
N GLN A 32 17.29 33.78 -14.32
CA GLN A 32 18.28 33.71 -15.42
C GLN A 32 19.64 34.34 -15.10
N ARG A 33 19.78 35.14 -14.02
CA ARG A 33 21.06 35.80 -13.68
C ARG A 33 21.96 35.00 -12.73
N GLY A 34 21.46 33.92 -12.12
CA GLY A 34 22.24 33.09 -11.19
C GLY A 34 23.01 31.94 -11.84
N VAL A 35 22.63 31.53 -13.06
CA VAL A 35 23.22 30.35 -13.74
C VAL A 35 24.58 30.68 -14.40
N LEU A 36 24.84 31.95 -14.73
CA LEU A 36 26.09 32.35 -15.38
C LEU A 36 27.28 32.55 -14.40
N GLY A 37 27.05 32.50 -13.08
CA GLY A 37 28.09 32.69 -12.06
C GLY A 37 28.74 31.41 -11.54
N LEU A 38 28.13 30.24 -11.75
CA LEU A 38 28.58 28.97 -11.14
C LEU A 38 29.52 28.11 -12.01
N LEU A 39 29.80 28.51 -13.26
CA LEU A 39 30.68 27.74 -14.16
C LEU A 39 32.18 28.04 -14.00
N ALA A 40 32.58 28.98 -13.15
CA ALA A 40 33.99 29.39 -13.01
C ALA A 40 34.76 28.80 -11.80
N ALA A 41 34.13 28.03 -10.91
CA ALA A 41 34.77 27.58 -9.65
C ALA A 41 34.79 26.05 -9.41
N GLY A 42 34.64 25.23 -10.47
CA GLY A 42 34.50 23.78 -10.36
C GLY A 42 35.64 22.92 -10.94
N VAL A 43 36.82 23.48 -11.23
CA VAL A 43 37.90 22.75 -11.93
C VAL A 43 39.05 22.30 -11.00
N VAL A 44 39.06 22.65 -9.71
CA VAL A 44 40.18 22.30 -8.80
C VAL A 44 39.87 21.14 -7.83
N GLY A 45 38.60 20.71 -7.72
CA GLY A 45 38.18 19.70 -6.73
C GLY A 45 38.15 18.23 -7.20
N GLY A 46 38.46 17.95 -8.47
CA GLY A 46 38.27 16.60 -9.06
C GLY A 46 39.48 15.66 -8.98
N ALA A 47 40.68 16.18 -8.67
CA ALA A 47 41.91 15.38 -8.76
C ALA A 47 42.31 14.66 -7.45
N VAL A 48 41.59 14.87 -6.34
CA VAL A 48 41.91 14.29 -5.02
C VAL A 48 40.88 13.22 -4.62
N TRP A 49 40.39 12.43 -5.58
CA TRP A 49 39.58 11.23 -5.30
C TRP A 49 40.03 9.98 -6.07
N LEU A 50 41.20 10.03 -6.72
CA LEU A 50 41.80 8.87 -7.40
C LEU A 50 42.88 8.15 -6.58
N MET A 51 43.07 8.51 -5.30
CA MET A 51 43.98 7.79 -4.39
C MET A 51 43.23 7.09 -3.26
N MET A 52 42.39 6.12 -3.61
CA MET A 52 41.99 5.08 -2.68
C MET A 52 42.26 3.72 -3.34
N PRO A 53 43.18 2.91 -2.80
CA PRO A 53 43.48 1.59 -3.32
C PRO A 53 42.31 0.64 -3.04
N ALA A 54 41.94 -0.17 -4.03
CA ALA A 54 41.01 -1.26 -3.86
C ALA A 54 41.61 -2.29 -2.87
N SER A 55 41.10 -2.32 -1.65
CA SER A 55 41.40 -3.40 -0.72
C SER A 55 40.75 -4.69 -1.24
N GLU A 56 41.60 -5.63 -1.66
CA GLU A 56 41.24 -7.03 -1.89
C GLU A 56 40.65 -7.62 -0.61
N GLY A 57 39.32 -7.77 -0.61
CA GLY A 57 38.59 -8.53 0.40
C GLY A 57 38.69 -10.01 0.09
N HIS A 58 39.52 -10.69 0.89
CA HIS A 58 39.67 -12.13 1.01
C HIS A 58 38.36 -12.93 0.81
N VAL A 59 38.39 -13.87 -0.13
CA VAL A 59 37.43 -14.98 -0.21
C VAL A 59 37.73 -15.92 0.97
N ALA A 60 37.09 -15.64 2.10
CA ALA A 60 37.05 -16.58 3.21
C ALA A 60 35.93 -17.59 2.95
N GLN A 61 36.38 -18.80 2.67
CA GLN A 61 35.67 -20.08 2.66
C GLN A 61 34.52 -20.10 3.67
N THR A 62 33.29 -20.25 3.18
CA THR A 62 32.19 -20.73 4.02
C THR A 62 32.36 -22.23 4.15
N GLU A 63 32.78 -22.63 5.34
CA GLU A 63 32.82 -24.00 5.80
C GLU A 63 31.56 -24.76 5.42
N LEU A 64 31.81 -25.92 4.85
CA LEU A 64 30.93 -27.05 4.67
C LEU A 64 30.19 -27.30 5.99
N VAL A 65 28.95 -26.81 6.09
CA VAL A 65 28.01 -27.21 7.13
C VAL A 65 27.72 -28.68 6.90
N LYS A 66 28.57 -29.49 7.53
CA LYS A 66 28.28 -30.72 8.25
C LYS A 66 26.90 -31.27 7.89
N LEU A 67 26.89 -32.12 6.86
CA LEU A 67 25.83 -33.10 6.61
C LEU A 67 25.67 -33.95 7.87
N ALA A 68 24.89 -33.45 8.83
CA ALA A 68 24.28 -34.26 9.86
C ALA A 68 23.11 -34.99 9.19
N GLN A 69 23.46 -36.10 8.55
CA GLN A 69 22.52 -37.10 8.09
C GLN A 69 21.89 -37.75 9.33
N ALA A 70 20.84 -37.12 9.85
CA ALA A 70 19.96 -37.74 10.83
C ALA A 70 19.05 -38.71 10.09
N ASN A 71 19.28 -40.00 10.29
CA ASN A 71 18.31 -41.06 10.03
C ASN A 71 16.97 -40.65 10.68
N ILE A 72 15.92 -40.52 9.88
CA ILE A 72 14.55 -40.63 10.39
C ILE A 72 13.87 -41.74 9.59
N ASP A 73 13.77 -42.89 10.25
CA ASP A 73 12.88 -43.99 9.91
C ASP A 73 11.42 -43.52 10.12
N PRO A 74 10.46 -43.85 9.24
CA PRO A 74 9.09 -43.42 9.39
C PRO A 74 8.25 -44.48 10.11
N ASP A 75 7.71 -44.15 11.28
CA ASP A 75 6.55 -44.87 11.82
C ASP A 75 5.54 -43.87 12.43
N PRO A 76 4.26 -43.84 11.99
CA PRO A 76 3.17 -43.07 12.62
C PRO A 76 2.60 -43.88 13.81
N PRO A 77 1.90 -43.29 14.82
CA PRO A 77 0.65 -42.55 14.56
C PRO A 77 0.22 -41.51 15.63
N THR A 78 -0.95 -40.91 15.34
CA THR A 78 -1.99 -40.47 16.30
C THR A 78 -1.88 -39.08 16.95
N SER A 79 -2.69 -38.18 16.37
CA SER A 79 -3.65 -37.27 17.02
C SER A 79 -3.19 -36.36 18.15
N ALA A 80 -3.17 -35.06 17.84
CA ALA A 80 -3.92 -34.09 18.62
C ALA A 80 -4.52 -33.06 17.66
N SER A 81 -5.82 -33.24 17.42
CA SER A 81 -6.70 -32.19 16.93
C SER A 81 -6.63 -31.01 17.89
N ASP A 82 -6.20 -29.86 17.42
CA ASP A 82 -6.70 -28.58 17.91
C ASP A 82 -7.23 -27.79 16.72
N THR A 83 -8.50 -28.08 16.45
CA THR A 83 -9.43 -27.24 15.71
C THR A 83 -9.38 -25.81 16.26
N SER A 84 -8.47 -25.00 15.74
CA SER A 84 -8.60 -23.54 15.79
C SER A 84 -9.38 -23.05 14.58
N THR A 85 -10.58 -23.58 14.39
CA THR A 85 -11.67 -22.89 13.67
C THR A 85 -12.17 -21.76 14.58
N ALA A 86 -11.27 -20.86 14.99
CA ALA A 86 -11.63 -19.59 15.57
C ALA A 86 -12.20 -18.74 14.44
N GLY A 87 -13.50 -18.91 14.21
CA GLY A 87 -14.39 -18.23 13.26
C GLY A 87 -13.71 -17.28 12.29
N ILE A 88 -13.16 -17.82 11.21
CA ILE A 88 -12.95 -17.04 9.98
C ILE A 88 -14.36 -16.70 9.48
N VAL A 89 -14.83 -15.52 9.87
CA VAL A 89 -16.11 -15.01 9.38
C VAL A 89 -15.80 -14.34 8.07
N GLY A 90 -16.33 -14.89 6.98
CA GLY A 90 -16.26 -14.23 5.67
C GLY A 90 -16.76 -12.78 5.80
N PRO A 91 -16.17 -11.80 5.10
CA PRO A 91 -16.52 -10.39 5.23
C PRO A 91 -17.91 -10.03 4.68
N ASP A 92 -18.85 -10.98 4.63
CA ASP A 92 -20.09 -11.00 3.84
C ASP A 92 -21.05 -9.83 4.16
N ARG A 93 -21.04 -9.34 5.41
CA ARG A 93 -21.80 -8.14 5.83
C ARG A 93 -20.91 -6.96 6.25
N MET A 94 -19.66 -6.98 5.79
CA MET A 94 -18.73 -5.88 5.94
C MET A 94 -18.41 -5.29 4.57
N ARG A 95 -18.37 -3.96 4.49
CA ARG A 95 -18.00 -3.29 3.24
C ARG A 95 -17.17 -2.05 3.49
N ILE A 96 -16.32 -1.74 2.52
CA ILE A 96 -15.63 -0.46 2.45
C ILE A 96 -16.60 0.56 1.86
N SER A 97 -16.98 1.56 2.65
CA SER A 97 -17.96 2.59 2.28
C SER A 97 -17.33 3.79 1.58
N SER A 98 -16.05 4.05 1.86
CA SER A 98 -15.24 5.06 1.20
C SER A 98 -13.79 4.63 1.25
N GLN A 99 -13.03 5.02 0.24
CA GLN A 99 -11.58 4.85 0.21
C GLN A 99 -10.94 6.01 -0.52
N THR A 100 -9.78 6.42 -0.03
CA THR A 100 -8.85 7.30 -0.70
C THR A 100 -7.45 6.76 -0.48
N TRP A 101 -6.55 7.06 -1.39
CA TRP A 101 -5.17 6.64 -1.26
C TRP A 101 -4.27 7.76 -1.76
N HIS A 102 -3.02 7.74 -1.29
CA HIS A 102 -1.99 8.63 -1.76
C HIS A 102 -0.63 7.95 -1.59
N ARG A 103 0.34 8.42 -2.35
CA ARG A 103 1.73 8.00 -2.21
C ARG A 103 2.45 8.92 -1.23
N GLY A 104 3.17 8.32 -0.30
CA GLY A 104 4.07 8.99 0.64
C GLY A 104 5.50 8.48 0.49
N GLY A 105 6.41 8.96 1.34
CA GLY A 105 7.79 8.46 1.40
C GLY A 105 8.50 8.50 0.05
N LEU A 106 8.61 9.68 -0.56
CA LEU A 106 9.21 9.89 -1.90
C LEU A 106 8.45 9.22 -3.06
N GLY A 107 7.20 8.84 -2.85
CA GLY A 107 6.34 8.30 -3.90
C GLY A 107 6.34 6.77 -4.02
N SER A 108 7.01 6.06 -3.11
CA SER A 108 7.10 4.59 -3.10
C SER A 108 6.23 3.93 -2.04
N LYS A 109 5.73 4.65 -1.03
CA LYS A 109 4.89 4.09 0.04
C LYS A 109 3.41 4.37 -0.20
N ALA A 110 2.58 3.34 -0.15
CA ALA A 110 1.13 3.49 -0.25
C ALA A 110 0.49 3.73 1.12
N LEU A 111 -0.23 4.85 1.22
CA LEU A 111 -1.03 5.21 2.39
C LEU A 111 -2.50 5.26 2.00
N VAL A 112 -3.31 4.41 2.62
CA VAL A 112 -4.74 4.28 2.32
C VAL A 112 -5.56 4.80 3.50
N THR A 113 -6.56 5.62 3.21
CA THR A 113 -7.59 6.02 4.17
C THR A 113 -8.90 5.43 3.71
N PHE A 114 -9.55 4.64 4.55
CA PHE A 114 -10.81 4.00 4.18
C PHE A 114 -11.72 3.81 5.37
N THR A 115 -13.01 3.67 5.09
CA THR A 115 -14.03 3.56 6.12
C THR A 115 -14.79 2.25 5.95
N VAL A 116 -14.62 1.35 6.93
CA VAL A 116 -15.32 0.07 7.00
C VAL A 116 -16.66 0.26 7.69
N ARG A 117 -17.70 -0.32 7.11
CA ARG A 117 -19.01 -0.47 7.74
C ARG A 117 -19.23 -1.94 8.10
N ASN A 118 -19.53 -2.18 9.37
CA ASN A 118 -19.88 -3.48 9.89
C ASN A 118 -21.39 -3.54 10.11
N ASP A 119 -22.11 -4.23 9.23
CA ASP A 119 -23.56 -4.43 9.38
C ASP A 119 -23.89 -5.75 10.13
N ASN A 120 -22.90 -6.44 10.70
CA ASN A 120 -23.11 -7.61 11.55
C ASN A 120 -23.66 -7.23 12.93
N ASP A 121 -24.28 -8.21 13.59
CA ASP A 121 -24.77 -8.14 14.97
C ASP A 121 -23.67 -8.46 16.00
N PHE A 122 -22.41 -8.55 15.55
CA PHE A 122 -21.23 -8.78 16.39
C PHE A 122 -20.08 -7.85 15.98
N ALA A 123 -19.19 -7.60 16.93
CA ALA A 123 -17.95 -6.87 16.67
C ALA A 123 -16.93 -7.77 15.95
N VAL A 124 -16.06 -7.15 15.17
CA VAL A 124 -15.08 -7.83 14.34
C VAL A 124 -13.71 -7.20 14.52
N LYS A 125 -12.65 -8.01 14.51
CA LYS A 125 -11.25 -7.61 14.60
C LYS A 125 -10.43 -8.30 13.51
N ASP A 126 -9.14 -7.96 13.46
CA ASP A 126 -8.16 -8.56 12.52
C ASP A 126 -8.64 -8.51 11.07
N VAL A 127 -9.13 -7.34 10.65
CA VAL A 127 -9.65 -7.14 9.30
C VAL A 127 -8.50 -7.09 8.31
N GLU A 128 -8.50 -8.01 7.36
CA GLU A 128 -7.53 -8.06 6.28
C GLU A 128 -8.07 -7.34 5.05
N ILE A 129 -7.29 -6.37 4.58
CA ILE A 129 -7.52 -5.69 3.31
C ILE A 129 -6.51 -6.15 2.28
N VAL A 130 -6.95 -6.24 1.04
CA VAL A 130 -6.07 -6.36 -0.13
C VAL A 130 -6.34 -5.18 -1.04
N CYS A 131 -5.29 -4.46 -1.41
CA CYS A 131 -5.36 -3.34 -2.33
C CYS A 131 -4.62 -3.69 -3.62
N ALA A 132 -5.34 -3.64 -4.73
CA ALA A 132 -4.79 -3.75 -6.07
C ALA A 132 -4.44 -2.37 -6.61
N PHE A 133 -3.20 -2.22 -7.08
CA PHE A 133 -2.68 -0.98 -7.65
C PHE A 133 -2.55 -1.12 -9.16
N ALA A 134 -2.95 -0.08 -9.87
CA ALA A 134 -2.94 -0.03 -11.31
C ALA A 134 -2.36 1.29 -11.84
N ARG A 135 -1.88 1.25 -13.08
CA ARG A 135 -1.49 2.42 -13.86
C ARG A 135 -2.72 3.22 -14.27
N ARG A 136 -2.49 4.40 -14.85
CA ARG A 136 -3.55 5.27 -15.38
C ARG A 136 -4.38 4.60 -16.49
N ASP A 137 -3.75 3.74 -17.29
CA ASP A 137 -4.40 2.95 -18.34
C ASP A 137 -5.21 1.74 -17.79
N GLY A 138 -5.20 1.52 -16.47
CA GLY A 138 -5.87 0.41 -15.81
C GLY A 138 -5.05 -0.87 -15.75
N SER A 139 -3.83 -0.91 -16.29
CA SER A 139 -2.99 -2.09 -16.21
C SER A 139 -2.61 -2.38 -14.75
N HIS A 140 -2.78 -3.63 -14.31
CA HIS A 140 -2.36 -4.07 -12.99
C HIS A 140 -0.84 -3.91 -12.81
N LEU A 141 -0.42 -3.53 -11.60
CA LEU A 141 0.99 -3.40 -11.23
C LEU A 141 1.36 -4.32 -10.06
N THR A 142 0.58 -4.25 -8.99
CA THR A 142 0.92 -4.95 -7.74
C THR A 142 -0.29 -5.02 -6.83
N ASP A 143 -0.36 -6.09 -6.05
CA ASP A 143 -1.29 -6.23 -4.93
C ASP A 143 -0.53 -6.15 -3.62
N ARG A 144 -1.13 -5.50 -2.62
CA ARG A 144 -0.60 -5.45 -1.25
C ARG A 144 -1.70 -5.75 -0.26
N SER A 145 -1.41 -6.64 0.69
CA SER A 145 -2.31 -6.97 1.79
C SER A 145 -1.87 -6.30 3.09
N ARG A 146 -2.84 -6.03 3.97
CA ARG A 146 -2.58 -5.55 5.33
C ARG A 146 -3.66 -6.06 6.28
N VAL A 147 -3.23 -6.66 7.38
CA VAL A 147 -4.11 -6.98 8.51
C VAL A 147 -4.16 -5.79 9.46
N LEU A 148 -5.38 -5.41 9.85
CA LEU A 148 -5.67 -4.39 10.85
C LEU A 148 -6.15 -5.05 12.13
N ALA A 149 -5.33 -4.98 13.19
CA ALA A 149 -5.64 -5.57 14.50
C ALA A 149 -6.75 -4.84 15.27
N ASP A 150 -7.30 -3.79 14.69
CA ASP A 150 -8.31 -2.95 15.30
C ASP A 150 -9.70 -3.58 15.28
N THR A 151 -10.44 -3.39 16.37
CA THR A 151 -11.85 -3.81 16.44
C THR A 151 -12.77 -2.78 15.78
N VAL A 152 -13.73 -3.26 15.00
CA VAL A 152 -14.89 -2.56 14.45
C VAL A 152 -16.13 -3.06 15.18
N GLY A 153 -16.85 -2.16 15.88
CA GLY A 153 -18.03 -2.53 16.67
C GLY A 153 -19.18 -3.09 15.81
N MET A 154 -20.15 -3.76 16.44
CA MET A 154 -21.37 -4.22 15.77
C MET A 154 -22.17 -3.02 15.22
N LYS A 155 -22.84 -3.20 14.07
CA LYS A 155 -23.67 -2.15 13.41
C LYS A 155 -23.00 -0.77 13.31
N SER A 156 -21.67 -0.75 13.23
CA SER A 156 -20.88 0.48 13.36
C SER A 156 -20.10 0.80 12.09
N ARG A 157 -19.45 1.95 12.11
CA ARG A 157 -18.54 2.40 11.05
C ARG A 157 -17.24 2.85 11.70
N LYS A 158 -16.10 2.40 11.15
CA LYS A 158 -14.77 2.80 11.61
C LYS A 158 -13.92 3.27 10.43
N THR A 159 -13.27 4.42 10.60
CA THR A 159 -12.35 4.98 9.62
C THR A 159 -10.91 4.67 10.03
N PHE A 160 -10.18 4.07 9.10
CA PHE A 160 -8.76 3.81 9.20
C PHE A 160 -8.04 4.87 8.37
N ALA A 161 -7.30 5.76 9.03
CA ALA A 161 -6.64 6.89 8.37
C ALA A 161 -5.17 6.61 8.13
N ARG A 162 -4.68 6.91 6.92
CA ARG A 162 -3.27 6.81 6.51
C ARG A 162 -2.62 5.47 6.86
N VAL A 163 -3.35 4.37 6.64
CA VAL A 163 -2.83 3.01 6.83
C VAL A 163 -1.72 2.75 5.83
N PRO A 164 -0.51 2.39 6.29
CA PRO A 164 0.56 1.95 5.40
C PRO A 164 0.29 0.52 4.94
N VAL A 165 0.07 0.33 3.64
CA VAL A 165 -0.20 -0.99 3.05
C VAL A 165 1.09 -1.61 2.47
N GLY A 166 2.11 -0.80 2.19
CA GLY A 166 3.43 -1.26 1.78
C GLY A 166 4.07 -0.36 0.74
N PHE A 167 5.11 -0.87 0.09
CA PHE A 167 5.75 -0.21 -1.04
C PHE A 167 5.08 -0.59 -2.36
N VAL A 168 4.87 0.39 -3.23
CA VAL A 168 4.20 0.25 -4.52
C VAL A 168 5.06 0.81 -5.64
N ASN A 169 4.78 0.36 -6.86
CA ASN A 169 5.44 0.89 -8.05
C ASN A 169 5.16 2.40 -8.20
N VAL A 170 6.18 3.17 -8.57
CA VAL A 170 6.08 4.63 -8.75
C VAL A 170 5.12 5.06 -9.87
N ASN A 171 4.76 4.14 -10.77
CA ASN A 171 3.79 4.35 -11.85
C ASN A 171 2.34 4.03 -11.45
N ALA A 172 2.09 3.70 -10.18
CA ALA A 172 0.73 3.51 -9.70
C ALA A 172 -0.02 4.86 -9.66
N ASP A 173 -1.16 4.92 -10.36
CA ASP A 173 -2.06 6.08 -10.41
C ASP A 173 -3.44 5.75 -9.81
N GLN A 174 -3.77 4.47 -9.67
CA GLN A 174 -5.05 4.01 -9.14
C GLN A 174 -4.85 2.92 -8.08
N ALA A 175 -5.78 2.86 -7.12
CA ALA A 175 -5.83 1.80 -6.13
C ALA A 175 -7.28 1.43 -5.81
N LYS A 176 -7.54 0.13 -5.66
CA LYS A 176 -8.83 -0.39 -5.20
C LYS A 176 -8.61 -1.43 -4.12
N CYS A 177 -9.21 -1.20 -2.95
CA CYS A 177 -9.11 -2.12 -1.84
C CYS A 177 -10.39 -2.94 -1.66
N SER A 178 -10.23 -4.17 -1.22
CA SER A 178 -11.30 -5.10 -0.86
C SER A 178 -11.00 -5.73 0.49
N LEU A 179 -12.06 -6.11 1.21
CA LEU A 179 -11.96 -6.92 2.42
C LEU A 179 -11.85 -8.39 2.01
N VAL A 180 -10.90 -9.10 2.58
CA VAL A 180 -10.67 -10.53 2.27
C VAL A 180 -11.02 -11.39 3.48
N THR A 181 -10.51 -11.01 4.64
CA THR A 181 -10.65 -11.79 5.87
C THR A 181 -11.09 -10.88 7.01
N ALA A 182 -11.87 -11.43 7.94
CA ALA A 182 -12.15 -10.79 9.21
C ALA A 182 -12.41 -11.84 10.30
N ARG A 183 -12.19 -11.49 11.57
CA ARG A 183 -12.44 -12.40 12.70
C ARG A 183 -13.47 -11.82 13.64
N ARG A 184 -14.31 -12.67 14.23
CA ARG A 184 -15.21 -12.22 15.30
C ARG A 184 -14.38 -11.77 16.51
N ALA A 185 -14.74 -10.63 17.10
CA ALA A 185 -14.02 -10.04 18.22
C ALA A 185 -14.25 -10.78 19.53
#